data_AF-A0A014MU99-F1
#
_entry.id   AF-A0A014MU99-F1
#
_cell.length_a   1.000
_cell.length_b   1.000
_cell.length_c   1.000
_cell.angle_alpha   90.00
_cell.angle_beta   90.00
_cell.angle_gamma   90.00
#
_symmetry.space_group_name_H-M   'P 1'
#
loop_
_entity.id
_entity.type
_entity.pdbx_description
1 polymer ?
#
loop_
_entity_poly.entity_id
_entity_poly.type
_entity_poly.pdbx_seq_one_letter_code
_entity_poly.pdbx_strand_id
1 'polypeptide(L)'
;MSGEGYYPHISRQDCSVVGDGCGMETRAGQYFGDAFSSIDGGVYAMEWASDGISAWLFSGHGIPEGTTSGSPNPAAWGVPLARFAGGNGSNIDSYFRDNNIMFDTTFCGGWTGNPSVWDSNATCSPWCLRQCLLACQINYAVQEDREFLTRTSVSELLARVGTRTHIHDTDSKSQ
;
A
#
# COMPACT_ATOMS: atom_id res chain seq x y z
N MET A 1 -19.81 -0.28 22.20
CA MET A 1 -18.54 0.45 21.96
C MET A 1 -18.66 1.03 20.57
N SER A 2 -18.67 2.36 20.46
CA SER A 2 -19.02 3.13 19.26
C SER A 2 -17.95 3.02 18.17
N GLY A 3 -18.40 2.80 16.92
CA GLY A 3 -17.59 2.47 15.74
C GLY A 3 -16.73 3.60 15.16
N GLU A 4 -16.12 4.45 15.99
CA GLU A 4 -15.28 5.56 15.50
C GLU A 4 -13.87 5.13 15.06
N GLY A 5 -13.41 3.92 15.40
CA GLY A 5 -12.07 3.44 15.06
C GLY A 5 -11.94 2.67 13.73
N TYR A 6 -13.06 2.26 13.12
CA TYR A 6 -13.05 1.42 11.91
C TYR A 6 -12.99 2.23 10.62
N TYR A 7 -13.38 3.50 10.68
CA TYR A 7 -13.33 4.41 9.54
C TYR A 7 -11.96 5.07 9.41
N PRO A 8 -11.50 5.32 8.18
CA PRO A 8 -10.25 6.04 7.97
C PRO A 8 -10.36 7.47 8.52
N HIS A 9 -9.29 7.93 9.15
CA HIS A 9 -9.17 9.30 9.64
C HIS A 9 -7.81 9.88 9.25
N ILE A 10 -7.74 11.21 9.17
CA ILE A 10 -6.49 11.91 8.89
C ILE A 10 -5.63 11.88 10.16
N SER A 11 -4.45 11.27 10.10
CA SER A 11 -3.47 11.33 11.18
C SER A 11 -2.55 12.53 11.05
N ARG A 12 -2.25 12.96 9.81
CA ARG A 12 -1.45 14.15 9.54
C ARG A 12 -1.80 14.79 8.20
N GLN A 13 -1.95 16.12 8.19
CA GLN A 13 -2.37 16.88 7.01
C GLN A 13 -1.22 17.44 6.17
N ASP A 14 -0.06 17.72 6.77
CA ASP A 14 1.06 18.34 6.07
C ASP A 14 1.90 17.30 5.33
N CYS A 15 1.81 17.30 4.00
CA CYS A 15 2.57 16.41 3.11
C CYS A 15 3.99 16.93 2.81
N SER A 16 4.42 18.03 3.42
CA SER A 16 5.78 18.55 3.23
C SER A 16 6.83 17.59 3.79
N VAL A 17 8.04 17.68 3.25
CA VAL A 17 9.20 16.88 3.71
C VAL A 17 9.72 17.33 5.09
N VAL A 18 9.16 18.41 5.65
CA VAL A 18 9.54 18.90 6.98
C VAL A 18 8.72 18.15 8.03
N GLY A 19 9.09 16.89 8.26
CA GLY A 19 8.40 15.96 9.18
C GLY A 19 8.20 14.59 8.55
N ASP A 20 7.18 13.87 9.02
CA ASP A 20 6.89 12.48 8.60
C ASP A 20 5.91 12.40 7.40
N GLY A 21 5.67 13.53 6.72
CA GLY A 21 4.67 13.64 5.66
C GLY A 21 3.22 13.63 6.18
N CYS A 22 2.27 13.39 5.27
CA CYS A 22 0.85 13.31 5.58
C CYS A 22 0.38 11.85 5.59
N GLY A 23 -0.62 11.56 6.43
CA GLY A 23 -1.04 10.20 6.74
C GLY A 23 -2.54 10.05 6.93
N MET A 24 -3.04 8.91 6.47
CA MET A 24 -4.39 8.41 6.72
C MET A 24 -4.28 7.10 7.48
N GLU A 25 -5.07 6.93 8.53
CA GLU A 25 -5.01 5.76 9.39
C GLU A 25 -6.39 5.12 9.55
N THR A 26 -6.40 3.80 9.68
CA THR A 26 -7.56 3.02 10.09
C THR A 26 -7.15 1.98 11.12
N ARG A 27 -8.04 1.64 12.06
CA ARG A 27 -7.83 0.53 13.00
C ARG A 27 -8.48 -0.77 12.54
N ALA A 28 -9.02 -0.77 11.31
CA ALA A 28 -9.57 -1.94 10.66
C ALA A 28 -8.42 -2.92 10.32
N GLY A 29 -8.26 -3.94 11.16
CA GLY A 29 -7.16 -4.90 11.06
C GLY A 29 -7.17 -5.75 9.79
N GLN A 30 -8.31 -5.88 9.12
CA GLN A 30 -8.46 -6.67 7.89
C GLN A 30 -7.72 -6.07 6.67
N TYR A 31 -6.96 -5.01 6.86
CA TYR A 31 -6.21 -4.29 5.82
C TYR A 31 -4.70 -4.32 6.03
N PHE A 32 -4.17 -5.11 6.98
CA PHE A 32 -2.74 -5.26 7.17
C PHE A 32 -2.37 -6.52 7.98
N GLY A 33 -1.16 -7.04 7.75
CA GLY A 33 -0.55 -8.09 8.58
C GLY A 33 -1.34 -9.40 8.67
N ASP A 34 -1.19 -10.11 9.78
CA ASP A 34 -1.78 -11.44 9.99
C ASP A 34 -3.29 -11.49 9.78
N ALA A 35 -4.00 -10.43 10.16
CA ALA A 35 -5.45 -10.35 9.98
C ALA A 35 -5.85 -10.29 8.50
N PHE A 36 -5.11 -9.54 7.67
CA PHE A 36 -5.30 -9.53 6.21
C PHE A 36 -4.97 -10.88 5.60
N SER A 37 -3.86 -11.51 6.00
CA SER A 37 -3.47 -12.84 5.51
C SER A 37 -4.48 -13.92 5.90
N SER A 38 -5.09 -13.82 7.08
CA SER A 38 -6.07 -14.81 7.58
C SER A 38 -7.39 -14.84 6.80
N ILE A 39 -7.64 -13.84 5.96
CA ILE A 39 -8.84 -13.72 5.11
C ILE A 39 -8.50 -13.78 3.62
N ASP A 40 -7.41 -14.48 3.29
CA ASP A 40 -6.88 -14.66 1.93
C ASP A 40 -6.42 -13.35 1.25
N GLY A 41 -6.12 -12.33 2.05
CA GLY A 41 -5.65 -11.04 1.56
C GLY A 41 -6.74 -10.25 0.83
N GLY A 42 -6.38 -9.68 -0.32
CA GLY A 42 -7.21 -8.69 -0.99
C GLY A 42 -6.49 -7.88 -2.07
N VAL A 43 -7.12 -6.80 -2.51
CA VAL A 43 -6.62 -5.90 -3.56
C VAL A 43 -6.41 -4.50 -3.01
N TYR A 44 -5.20 -3.99 -3.21
CA TYR A 44 -4.87 -2.57 -3.07
C TYR A 44 -4.96 -1.92 -4.44
N ALA A 45 -5.85 -0.95 -4.60
CA ALA A 45 -5.99 -0.17 -5.82
C ALA A 45 -5.63 1.29 -5.55
N MET A 46 -4.81 1.88 -6.42
CA MET A 46 -4.43 3.29 -6.35
C MET A 46 -4.83 3.99 -7.64
N GLU A 47 -5.54 5.11 -7.51
CA GLU A 47 -5.74 6.07 -8.58
C GLU A 47 -4.84 7.28 -8.31
N TRP A 48 -4.02 7.63 -9.29
CA TRP A 48 -3.24 8.85 -9.27
C TRP A 48 -3.73 9.74 -10.41
N ALA A 49 -4.37 10.85 -10.03
CA ALA A 49 -4.88 11.88 -10.92
C ALA A 49 -4.33 13.26 -10.52
N SER A 50 -4.45 14.24 -11.41
CA SER A 50 -4.00 15.61 -11.17
C SER A 50 -4.65 16.28 -9.95
N ASP A 51 -5.86 15.87 -9.59
CA ASP A 51 -6.61 16.44 -8.47
C ASP A 51 -6.33 15.75 -7.13
N GLY A 52 -5.64 14.60 -7.13
CA GLY A 52 -5.36 13.83 -5.92
C GLY A 52 -4.90 12.40 -6.18
N ILE A 53 -4.35 11.80 -5.14
CA ILE A 53 -4.04 10.36 -5.07
C ILE A 53 -5.07 9.70 -4.15
N SER A 54 -5.74 8.66 -4.65
CA SER A 54 -6.75 7.90 -3.93
C SER A 54 -6.31 6.45 -3.80
N ALA A 55 -6.55 5.83 -2.65
CA ALA A 55 -6.28 4.42 -2.42
C ALA A 55 -7.51 3.70 -1.83
N TRP A 56 -7.80 2.52 -2.39
CA TRP A 56 -8.83 1.60 -1.92
C TRP A 56 -8.19 0.28 -1.51
N LEU A 57 -8.70 -0.28 -0.42
CA LEU A 57 -8.29 -1.59 0.08
C LEU A 57 -9.54 -2.45 0.15
N PHE A 58 -9.57 -3.49 -0.68
CA PHE A 58 -10.64 -4.48 -0.71
C PHE A 58 -10.10 -5.78 -0.13
N SER A 59 -10.76 -6.34 0.88
CA SER A 59 -10.29 -7.55 1.56
C SER A 59 -11.26 -8.71 1.37
N GLY A 60 -10.76 -9.93 1.22
CA GLY A 60 -11.56 -11.15 1.08
C GLY A 60 -12.63 -11.04 -0.01
N HIS A 61 -13.90 -11.28 0.35
CA HIS A 61 -15.04 -11.25 -0.58
C HIS A 61 -15.58 -9.83 -0.90
N GLY A 62 -14.95 -8.77 -0.38
CA GLY A 62 -15.38 -7.38 -0.60
C GLY A 62 -14.85 -6.73 -1.88
N ILE A 63 -14.19 -7.50 -2.76
CA ILE A 63 -13.57 -6.99 -3.99
C ILE A 63 -14.67 -6.73 -5.05
N PRO A 64 -14.88 -5.49 -5.50
CA PRO A 64 -15.86 -5.19 -6.55
C PRO A 64 -15.52 -5.92 -7.86
N GLU A 65 -16.54 -6.33 -8.60
CA GLU A 65 -16.36 -6.89 -9.94
C GLU A 65 -15.62 -5.89 -10.85
N GLY A 66 -14.71 -6.40 -11.68
CA GLY A 66 -13.93 -5.58 -12.59
C GLY A 66 -12.74 -4.85 -11.96
N THR A 67 -12.52 -4.96 -10.65
CA THR A 67 -11.33 -4.38 -9.98
C THR A 67 -10.02 -4.92 -10.55
N THR A 68 -9.99 -6.22 -10.86
CA THR A 68 -8.84 -6.90 -11.48
C THR A 68 -9.00 -7.06 -12.99
N SER A 69 -10.02 -6.43 -13.59
CA SER A 69 -10.07 -6.36 -15.05
C SER A 69 -8.98 -5.40 -15.53
N GLY A 70 -8.36 -5.64 -16.69
CA GLY A 70 -7.40 -4.70 -17.29
C GLY A 70 -8.01 -3.32 -17.65
N SER A 71 -9.25 -3.03 -17.25
CA SER A 71 -9.96 -1.76 -17.44
C SER A 71 -10.76 -1.39 -16.19
N PRO A 72 -10.09 -1.14 -15.04
CA PRO A 72 -10.78 -0.82 -13.79
C PRO A 72 -11.52 0.53 -13.87
N ASN A 73 -12.61 0.66 -13.11
CA ASN A 73 -13.39 1.89 -12.99
C ASN A 73 -13.44 2.39 -11.52
N PRO A 74 -12.51 3.26 -11.10
CA PRO A 74 -12.45 3.76 -9.72
C PRO A 74 -13.72 4.49 -9.25
N ALA A 75 -14.45 5.13 -10.16
CA ALA A 75 -15.68 5.85 -9.82
C ALA A 75 -16.79 4.91 -9.29
N ALA A 76 -16.72 3.61 -9.59
CA ALA A 76 -17.67 2.60 -9.12
C ALA A 76 -17.30 1.99 -7.76
N TRP A 77 -16.09 2.26 -7.24
CA TRP A 77 -15.60 1.64 -6.00
C TRP A 77 -16.04 2.34 -4.72
N GLY A 78 -16.70 3.50 -4.84
CA GLY A 78 -17.15 4.29 -3.70
C GLY A 78 -16.01 5.06 -3.03
N VAL A 79 -16.18 5.35 -1.74
CA VAL A 79 -15.27 6.23 -0.99
C VAL A 79 -13.91 5.54 -0.78
N PRO A 80 -12.78 6.17 -1.14
CA PRO A 80 -11.45 5.60 -0.90
C PRO A 80 -11.13 5.55 0.59
N LEU A 81 -10.28 4.58 0.97
CA LEU A 81 -9.75 4.49 2.34
C LEU A 81 -8.80 5.66 2.63
N ALA A 82 -8.04 6.10 1.62
CA ALA A 82 -7.18 7.27 1.72
C ALA A 82 -7.37 8.16 0.49
N ARG A 83 -7.49 9.47 0.71
CA ARG A 83 -7.47 10.49 -0.34
C ARG A 83 -6.51 11.59 0.05
N PHE A 84 -5.50 11.81 -0.77
CA PHE A 84 -4.57 12.91 -0.70
C PHE A 84 -4.90 13.88 -1.83
N ALA A 85 -5.68 14.91 -1.51
CA ALA A 85 -6.06 15.94 -2.46
C ALA A 85 -5.16 17.17 -2.29
N GLY A 86 -4.86 17.85 -3.39
CA GLY A 86 -4.15 19.12 -3.36
C GLY A 86 -4.95 20.19 -2.59
N GLY A 87 -4.40 20.69 -1.48
CA GLY A 87 -4.99 21.82 -0.74
C GLY A 87 -4.55 23.18 -1.29
N ASN A 88 -5.36 24.23 -1.09
CA ASN A 88 -4.98 25.63 -1.32
C ASN A 88 -4.32 25.96 -2.68
N GLY A 89 -4.75 25.29 -3.77
CA GLY A 89 -4.21 25.52 -5.12
C GLY A 89 -2.92 24.74 -5.43
N SER A 90 -2.45 23.89 -4.52
CA SER A 90 -1.37 22.94 -4.79
C SER A 90 -1.84 21.85 -5.75
N ASN A 91 -1.21 21.75 -6.92
CA ASN A 91 -1.44 20.68 -7.89
C ASN A 91 -0.55 19.47 -7.55
N ILE A 92 -1.13 18.26 -7.48
CA ILE A 92 -0.39 17.00 -7.27
C ILE A 92 0.69 16.80 -8.31
N ASP A 93 0.41 17.19 -9.57
CA ASP A 93 1.36 17.08 -10.69
C ASP A 93 2.62 17.93 -10.48
N SER A 94 2.61 18.90 -9.56
CA SER A 94 3.81 19.67 -9.23
C SER A 94 4.77 18.91 -8.31
N TYR A 95 4.27 17.91 -7.57
CA TYR A 95 5.03 17.19 -6.54
C TYR A 95 5.35 15.75 -6.92
N PHE A 96 4.48 15.09 -7.70
CA PHE A 96 4.65 13.71 -8.12
C PHE A 96 5.00 13.64 -9.62
N ARG A 97 5.93 12.76 -9.96
CA ARG A 97 6.46 12.48 -11.30
C ARG A 97 6.51 10.97 -11.48
N ASP A 98 6.94 10.51 -12.64
CA ASP A 98 7.10 9.09 -12.96
C ASP A 98 7.75 8.32 -11.80
N ASN A 99 6.92 7.56 -11.07
CA ASN A 99 7.33 6.81 -9.89
C ASN A 99 7.65 5.37 -10.28
N ASN A 100 8.61 4.77 -9.58
CA ASN A 100 8.82 3.33 -9.62
C ASN A 100 7.96 2.66 -8.56
N ILE A 101 7.47 1.46 -8.88
CA ILE A 101 6.72 0.63 -7.94
C ILE A 101 7.71 -0.35 -7.32
N MET A 102 7.75 -0.37 -6.00
CA MET A 102 8.69 -1.16 -5.22
C MET A 102 7.93 -1.90 -4.13
N PHE A 103 8.22 -3.19 -4.02
CA PHE A 103 7.83 -4.02 -2.88
C PHE A 103 9.10 -4.32 -2.09
N ASP A 104 9.10 -3.97 -0.81
CA ASP A 104 10.21 -4.24 0.08
C ASP A 104 9.73 -4.76 1.42
N THR A 105 10.60 -5.51 2.08
CA THR A 105 10.43 -5.90 3.47
C THR A 105 11.74 -5.60 4.17
N THR A 106 11.82 -4.43 4.80
CA THR A 106 12.95 -4.03 5.61
C THR A 106 12.73 -4.34 7.09
N PHE A 107 13.81 -4.53 7.84
CA PHE A 107 13.76 -4.87 9.25
C PHE A 107 14.46 -3.83 10.10
N CYS A 108 13.83 -3.46 11.20
CA CYS A 108 14.27 -2.42 12.13
C CYS A 108 14.31 -1.05 11.43
N GLY A 109 15.36 -0.74 10.66
CA GLY A 109 15.45 0.53 9.94
C GLY A 109 15.24 1.76 10.84
N GLY A 110 14.94 2.90 10.22
CA GLY A 110 14.74 4.15 10.95
C GLY A 110 13.44 4.20 11.76
N TRP A 111 12.40 3.48 11.33
CA TRP A 111 11.09 3.51 11.96
C TRP A 111 10.90 2.39 12.98
N THR A 112 10.82 1.12 12.56
CA THR A 112 10.59 0.00 13.48
C THR A 112 11.76 -0.23 14.45
N GLY A 113 12.95 0.26 14.10
CA GLY A 113 14.16 0.22 14.90
C GLY A 113 14.27 1.36 15.89
N ASN A 114 13.32 2.30 15.90
CA ASN A 114 13.26 3.36 16.90
C ASN A 114 12.74 2.77 18.23
N PRO A 115 13.47 2.91 19.35
CA PRO A 115 13.01 2.43 20.65
C PRO A 115 11.62 2.95 21.05
N SER A 116 11.27 4.20 20.71
CA SER A 116 9.97 4.75 21.05
C SER A 116 8.81 4.05 20.35
N VAL A 117 9.06 3.40 19.21
CA VAL A 117 8.08 2.61 18.47
C VAL A 117 8.12 1.16 18.92
N TRP A 118 9.32 0.55 18.94
CA TRP A 118 9.50 -0.85 19.32
C TRP A 118 9.01 -1.13 20.75
N ASP A 119 9.43 -0.32 21.71
CA ASP A 119 9.10 -0.52 23.12
C ASP A 119 7.64 -0.16 23.44
N SER A 120 6.98 0.58 22.56
CA SER A 120 5.55 0.91 22.70
C SER A 120 4.62 -0.25 22.38
N ASN A 121 5.09 -1.25 21.63
CA ASN A 121 4.31 -2.40 21.24
C ASN A 121 4.47 -3.54 22.25
N ALA A 122 3.37 -4.00 22.86
CA ALA A 122 3.41 -5.03 23.90
C ALA A 122 3.93 -6.40 23.42
N THR A 123 3.84 -6.70 22.13
CA THR A 123 4.38 -7.92 21.52
C THR A 123 5.89 -7.81 21.29
N CYS A 124 6.36 -6.62 20.90
CA CYS A 124 7.76 -6.37 20.56
C CYS A 124 8.62 -6.01 21.79
N SER A 125 8.09 -5.23 22.73
CA SER A 125 8.83 -4.70 23.88
C SER A 125 9.48 -5.74 24.81
N PRO A 126 8.98 -6.99 24.94
CA PRO A 126 9.69 -8.03 25.69
C PRO A 126 11.00 -8.46 25.03
N TRP A 127 11.17 -8.20 23.73
CA TRP A 127 12.37 -8.51 22.97
C TRP A 127 13.28 -7.29 22.94
N CYS A 128 14.56 -7.48 23.24
CA CYS A 128 15.54 -6.39 23.14
C CYS A 128 15.59 -5.87 21.70
N LEU A 129 15.53 -4.55 21.48
CA LEU A 129 15.65 -3.94 20.15
C LEU A 129 16.92 -4.37 19.40
N ARG A 130 18.02 -4.65 20.12
CA ARG A 130 19.27 -5.19 19.54
C ARG A 130 19.10 -6.60 18.96
N GLN A 131 18.07 -7.32 19.41
CA GLN A 131 17.60 -8.57 18.82
C GLN A 131 16.55 -8.38 17.73
N CYS A 132 16.13 -7.16 17.37
CA CYS A 132 15.25 -6.95 16.21
C CYS A 132 15.84 -7.59 14.95
N LEU A 133 17.15 -7.41 14.69
CA LEU A 133 17.83 -8.06 13.56
C LEU A 133 17.88 -9.60 13.68
N LEU A 134 18.08 -10.12 14.89
CA LEU A 134 18.19 -11.57 15.13
C LEU A 134 16.83 -12.28 15.11
N ALA A 135 15.81 -11.68 15.72
CA ALA A 135 14.44 -12.18 15.77
C ALA A 135 13.80 -12.19 14.37
N CYS A 136 14.07 -11.16 13.55
CA CYS A 136 13.61 -11.11 12.16
C CYS A 136 14.33 -12.11 11.25
N GLN A 137 15.58 -12.48 11.54
CA GLN A 137 16.28 -13.53 10.78
C GLN A 137 15.73 -14.94 11.04
N ILE A 138 15.04 -15.15 12.16
CA ILE A 138 14.49 -16.46 12.56
C ILE A 138 13.02 -16.61 12.10
N ASN A 139 12.25 -15.52 12.10
CA ASN A 139 10.88 -15.50 11.60
C ASN A 139 10.85 -14.87 10.20
N TYR A 140 10.85 -15.71 9.16
CA TYR A 140 10.70 -15.26 7.78
C TYR A 140 9.31 -14.63 7.57
N ALA A 141 9.23 -13.33 7.30
CA ALA A 141 8.06 -12.72 6.71
C ALA A 141 8.11 -12.94 5.19
N VAL A 142 7.06 -13.53 4.62
CA VAL A 142 6.93 -13.76 3.18
C VAL A 142 5.73 -12.97 2.68
N GLN A 143 5.94 -12.12 1.68
CA GLN A 143 4.87 -11.47 0.94
C GLN A 143 4.58 -12.29 -0.33
N GLU A 144 3.31 -12.66 -0.52
CA GLU A 144 2.84 -13.36 -1.72
C GLU A 144 1.94 -12.43 -2.55
N ASP A 145 2.52 -11.82 -3.58
CA ASP A 145 1.77 -11.01 -4.54
C ASP A 145 1.34 -11.89 -5.72
N ARG A 146 0.02 -12.08 -5.90
CA ARG A 146 -0.52 -12.96 -6.95
C ARG A 146 -0.56 -12.31 -8.32
N GLU A 147 -0.86 -11.02 -8.38
CA GLU A 147 -1.04 -10.29 -9.64
C GLU A 147 -0.82 -8.80 -9.42
N PHE A 148 -0.19 -8.14 -10.40
CA PHE A 148 0.02 -6.70 -10.40
C PHE A 148 -0.41 -6.10 -11.74
N LEU A 149 -1.38 -5.17 -11.72
CA LEU A 149 -1.98 -4.58 -12.90
C LEU A 149 -1.79 -3.06 -12.90
N THR A 150 -1.29 -2.52 -14.01
CA THR A 150 -1.26 -1.08 -14.29
C THR A 150 -2.16 -0.77 -15.49
N ARG A 151 -2.87 0.36 -15.44
CA ARG A 151 -3.72 0.82 -16.55
C ARG A 151 -2.92 1.35 -17.73
N THR A 152 -1.68 1.81 -17.48
CA THR A 152 -0.70 2.11 -18.52
C THR A 152 -0.11 0.81 -19.02
N SER A 153 0.00 0.63 -20.34
CA SER A 153 0.39 -0.64 -20.94
C SER A 153 1.70 -1.17 -20.32
N VAL A 154 1.73 -2.46 -19.99
CA VAL A 154 2.95 -3.12 -19.49
C VAL A 154 4.13 -2.86 -20.45
N SER A 155 3.87 -2.71 -21.76
CA SER A 155 4.86 -2.30 -22.77
C SER A 155 5.50 -0.92 -22.56
N GLU A 156 4.77 0.07 -22.06
CA GLU A 156 5.32 1.41 -21.77
C GLU A 156 6.13 1.44 -20.46
N LEU A 157 5.77 0.59 -19.50
CA LEU A 157 6.53 0.35 -18.26
C LEU A 157 7.81 -0.46 -18.52
N LEU A 158 7.74 -1.50 -19.35
CA LEU A 158 8.89 -2.31 -19.77
C LEU A 158 9.88 -1.52 -20.63
N ALA A 159 9.44 -0.50 -21.36
CA ALA A 159 10.33 0.42 -22.08
C ALA A 159 11.17 1.31 -21.14
N ARG A 160 10.78 1.43 -19.86
CA ARG A 160 11.45 2.28 -18.85
C ARG A 160 12.19 1.48 -17.78
N VAL A 161 11.75 0.25 -17.50
CA VAL A 161 12.41 -0.65 -16.54
C VAL A 161 13.27 -1.64 -17.30
N GLY A 162 14.58 -1.37 -17.33
CA GLY A 162 15.58 -2.28 -17.89
C GLY A 162 15.52 -3.67 -17.23
N THR A 163 15.00 -4.64 -17.98
CA THR A 163 15.22 -6.10 -17.89
C THR A 163 15.50 -6.73 -16.52
N ARG A 164 14.49 -7.41 -15.96
CA ARG A 164 14.40 -8.89 -15.80
C ARG A 164 13.41 -9.22 -14.68
N THR A 165 12.15 -9.40 -15.06
CA THR A 165 11.23 -10.25 -14.29
C THR A 165 10.46 -11.08 -15.32
N HIS A 166 10.57 -12.41 -15.22
CA HIS A 166 9.72 -13.31 -16.00
C HIS A 166 8.30 -13.21 -15.45
N ILE A 167 7.42 -12.56 -16.18
CA ILE A 167 5.97 -12.63 -15.96
C ILE A 167 5.42 -13.47 -17.12
N HIS A 168 4.69 -14.53 -16.79
CA HIS A 168 3.99 -15.36 -17.76
C HIS A 168 2.88 -14.53 -18.40
N ASP A 169 3.09 -14.11 -19.64
CA ASP A 169 2.07 -13.56 -20.51
C ASP A 169 1.20 -14.70 -21.02
N THR A 170 -0.09 -14.71 -20.67
CA THR A 170 -1.10 -15.56 -21.29
C THR A 170 -2.02 -14.75 -22.19
N ASP A 171 -1.47 -13.94 -23.10
CA ASP A 171 -2.20 -13.53 -24.30
C ASP A 171 -2.25 -14.68 -25.30
N SER A 172 -3.30 -15.50 -25.18
CA SER A 172 -3.76 -16.33 -26.29
C SER A 172 -4.41 -15.41 -27.33
N LYS A 173 -3.64 -14.96 -28.32
CA LYS A 173 -4.21 -14.54 -29.60
C LYS A 173 -4.75 -15.78 -30.30
N SER A 174 -6.08 -15.94 -30.29
CA SER A 174 -6.75 -16.83 -31.24
C SER A 174 -6.54 -16.30 -32.65
N GLN A 175 -6.30 -17.25 -33.57
CA GLN A 175 -6.44 -17.06 -35.01
C GLN A 175 -7.84 -16.57 -35.38
#